data_AF-V6KT39-F1
#
_entry.id   AF-V6KT39-F1
#
_cell.length_a   1.000
_cell.length_b   1.000
_cell.length_c   1.000
_cell.angle_alpha   90.00
_cell.angle_beta   90.00
_cell.angle_gamma   90.00
#
_symmetry.space_group_name_H-M   'P 1'
#
loop_
_entity.id
_entity.type
_entity.pdbx_description
1 polymer ?
#
loop_
_entity_poly.entity_id
_entity_poly.type
_entity_poly.pdbx_seq_one_letter_code
_entity_poly.pdbx_strand_id
1 'polypeptide(L)' 'MEFHDIAAFVHFLRKVVWMVPGFTAQAYERRLPLLHERIERQGPFVAHSTRHLFGVRKPAR' A
#
# COMPACT_ATOMS: atom_id res chain seq x y z
N MET A 1 -4.52 -6.21 3.64
CA MET A 1 -4.65 -6.26 2.18
C MET A 1 -3.52 -7.12 1.67
N GLU A 2 -3.82 -8.06 0.79
CA GLU A 2 -2.83 -9.05 0.31
C GLU A 2 -2.53 -8.81 -1.16
N PHE A 3 -1.24 -8.83 -1.51
CA PHE A 3 -0.77 -8.63 -2.87
C PHE A 3 -0.01 -9.87 -3.31
N HIS A 4 -0.54 -10.57 -4.31
CA HIS A 4 0.06 -11.77 -4.90
C HIS A 4 1.01 -11.45 -6.07
N ASP A 5 1.08 -10.19 -6.48
CA ASP A 5 1.95 -9.74 -7.55
C ASP A 5 2.38 -8.29 -7.30
N ILE A 6 3.57 -7.95 -7.81
CA ILE A 6 4.17 -6.64 -7.64
C ILE A 6 3.44 -5.55 -8.44
N ALA A 7 2.88 -5.86 -9.61
CA ALA A 7 2.14 -4.90 -10.41
C ALA A 7 0.82 -4.50 -9.72
N ALA A 8 0.16 -5.43 -9.02
CA ALA A 8 -1.02 -5.12 -8.20
C ALA A 8 -0.67 -4.14 -7.07
N PHE A 9 0.46 -4.35 -6.37
CA PHE A 9 0.92 -3.45 -5.32
C PHE A 9 1.30 -2.06 -5.85
N VAL A 10 2.02 -2.00 -6.98
CA VAL A 10 2.38 -0.73 -7.65
C VAL A 10 1.14 0.01 -8.15
N HIS A 11 0.19 -0.70 -8.75
CA HIS A 11 -1.08 -0.11 -9.19
C HIS A 11 -1.83 0.52 -8.01
N PHE A 12 -1.90 -0.21 -6.89
CA PHE A 12 -2.54 0.26 -5.68
C PHE A 12 -1.91 1.55 -5.15
N LEU A 13 -0.58 1.63 -5.04
CA LEU A 13 0.09 2.85 -4.57
C LEU A 13 -0.11 4.04 -5.52
N ARG A 14 -0.26 3.80 -6.83
CA ARG A 14 -0.60 4.85 -7.81
C ARG A 14 -2.04 5.34 -7.71
N LYS A 15 -2.98 4.51 -7.23
CA LYS A 15 -4.39 4.86 -7.06
C LYS A 15 -4.68 5.44 -5.67
N VAL A 16 -3.98 4.96 -4.65
CA VAL A 16 -4.15 5.31 -3.25
C VAL A 16 -2.96 6.14 -2.80
N VAL A 17 -2.88 7.35 -3.36
CA VAL A 17 -1.69 8.22 -3.32
C VAL A 17 -1.27 8.69 -1.93
N TRP A 18 -2.15 8.56 -0.94
CA TRP A 18 -1.86 8.94 0.45
C TRP A 18 -1.14 7.85 1.25
N MET A 19 -1.06 6.61 0.76
CA MET A 19 -0.35 5.54 1.49
C MET A 19 1.17 5.70 1.45
N VAL A 20 1.72 6.10 0.31
CA VAL A 20 3.13 6.46 0.16
C VAL A 20 3.17 7.76 -0.65
N PRO A 21 3.17 8.92 0.02
CA PRO A 21 3.20 10.21 -0.67
C PRO A 21 4.39 10.31 -1.62
N GLY A 22 4.14 10.73 -2.85
CA GLY A 22 5.18 10.87 -3.88
C GLY A 22 5.68 9.56 -4.48
N PHE A 23 4.97 8.44 -4.28
CA PHE A 23 5.37 7.17 -4.86
C PHE A 23 5.51 7.23 -6.39
N THR A 24 6.66 6.76 -6.89
CA THR A 24 6.89 6.43 -8.30
C THR A 24 7.61 5.09 -8.37
N ALA A 25 7.34 4.27 -9.38
CA ALA A 25 8.02 2.97 -9.52
C ALA A 25 9.55 3.15 -9.70
N GLN A 26 9.96 4.20 -10.42
CA GLN A 26 11.36 4.50 -10.70
C GLN A 26 12.16 4.81 -9.43
N ALA A 27 11.60 5.56 -8.47
CA ALA A 27 12.26 5.82 -7.19
C ALA A 27 12.51 4.54 -6.35
N TYR A 28 11.84 3.43 -6.70
CA TYR A 28 11.94 2.14 -6.00
C TYR A 28 12.42 1.01 -6.94
N GLU A 29 13.05 1.33 -8.06
CA GLU A 29 13.47 0.36 -9.09
C GLU A 29 14.32 -0.80 -8.55
N ARG A 30 15.13 -0.56 -7.51
CA ARG A 30 15.97 -1.58 -6.87
C ARG A 30 15.24 -2.40 -5.81
N ARG A 31 14.14 -1.88 -5.25
CA ARG A 31 13.41 -2.50 -4.14
C ARG A 31 12.22 -3.33 -4.63
N LEU A 32 11.55 -2.90 -5.70
CA LEU A 32 10.40 -3.61 -6.27
C LEU A 32 10.76 -5.04 -6.75
N PRO A 33 11.93 -5.29 -7.39
CA PRO A 33 12.34 -6.65 -7.73
C PRO A 33 12.53 -7.55 -6.52
N LEU A 34 13.14 -7.03 -5.44
CA LEU A 34 13.34 -7.80 -4.20
C LEU A 34 11.99 -8.17 -3.55
N LEU A 35 11.01 -7.25 -3.61
CA LEU A 35 9.66 -7.53 -3.14
C LEU A 35 8.95 -8.56 -4.04
N HIS A 36 9.12 -8.48 -5.35
CA HIS A 36 8.59 -9.47 -6.29
C HIS A 36 9.17 -10.86 -6.00
N GLU A 37 10.50 -11.00 -5.89
CA GLU A 37 11.14 -12.27 -5.55
C GLU A 37 10.66 -12.84 -4.21
N ARG A 38 10.43 -11.96 -3.24
CA ARG A 38 9.84 -12.36 -1.95
C ARG A 38 8.43 -12.91 -2.14
N ILE A 39 7.59 -12.26 -2.95
CA ILE A 39 6.22 -12.71 -3.22
C ILE A 39 6.23 -14.09 -3.89
N GLU A 40 7.10 -14.30 -4.87
CA GLU A 40 7.26 -15.60 -5.55
C GLU A 40 7.71 -16.72 -4.61
N ARG A 41 8.66 -16.43 -3.70
CA ARG A 41 9.27 -17.45 -2.84
C ARG A 41 8.53 -17.71 -1.55
N GLN A 42 7.91 -16.69 -0.97
CA GLN A 42 7.38 -16.71 0.40
C GLN A 42 5.86 -16.52 0.44
N GLY A 43 5.22 -16.33 -0.72
CA GLY A 43 3.81 -16.06 -0.82
C GLY A 43 3.46 -14.57 -0.69
N PRO A 44 2.17 -14.23 -0.59
CA PRO A 44 1.69 -12.87 -0.81
C PRO A 44 2.28 -11.85 0.17
N PHE A 45 2.46 -10.62 -0.32
CA PHE A 45 2.80 -9.49 0.53
C PHE A 45 1.55 -8.99 1.26
N VAL A 46 1.53 -9.17 2.58
CA VAL A 46 0.43 -8.73 3.44
C VAL A 46 0.72 -7.32 3.98
N ALA A 47 -0.08 -6.35 3.54
CA ALA A 47 -0.06 -4.99 4.05
C ALA A 47 -1.18 -4.79 5.09
N HIS A 48 -0.85 -4.28 6.27
CA HIS A 48 -1.81 -3.96 7.31
C HIS A 48 -2.23 -2.50 7.22
N SER A 49 -3.54 -2.25 7.24
CA SER A 49 -4.12 -0.90 7.27
C SER A 49 -4.88 -0.70 8.57
N THR A 50 -4.60 0.40 9.28
CA THR A 50 -5.37 0.81 10.45
C THR A 50 -6.45 1.79 10.02
N ARG A 51 -7.68 1.60 10.52
CA ARG A 51 -8.81 2.50 10.25
C ARG A 51 -9.37 2.98 11.58
N HIS A 52 -9.58 4.28 11.68
CA HIS A 52 -10.20 4.91 12.83
C HIS A 52 -11.60 5.39 12.43
N LEU A 53 -12.60 5.08 13.25
CA LEU A 53 -13.95 5.59 13.11
C LEU A 53 -14.13 6.74 14.08
N PHE A 54 -14.50 7.91 13.56
CA PHE A 54 -14.80 9.08 14.38
C PHE A 54 -16.30 9.37 14.35
N GLY A 55 -16.95 9.27 15.51
CA GLY A 55 -18.33 9.71 15.71
C GLY A 55 -18.35 11.15 16.22
N VAL A 56 -18.43 12.12 15.30
CA VAL A 56 -18.41 13.54 15.67
C VAL A 56 -19.83 14.12 15.58
N ARG A 57 -20.18 15.02 16.51
CA ARG A 57 -21.41 15.82 16.50
C ARG A 57 -21.04 17.28 16.73
N LYS A 58 -21.78 18.19 16.08
CA LYS A 58 -21.63 19.62 16.33
C LYS A 58 -22.10 19.92 17.76
N PRO A 59 -21.34 20.67 18.57
CA PRO A 59 -21.80 21.06 19.91
C PRO A 59 -23.04 21.95 19.82
N ALA A 60 -23.98 21.76 20.74
CA ALA A 60 -25.05 22.73 20.96
C ALA A 60 -24.44 24.03 21.51
N ARG A 61 -24.92 25.16 21.03
CA ARG A 61 -24.39 26.50 21.32
C ARG A 61 -24.58 26.87 22.79
#